data_AF-A0A853DLB2-F1
#
_entry.id   AF-A0A853DLB2-F1
#
_cell.length_a   1.000
_cell.length_b   1.000
_cell.length_c   1.000
_cell.angle_alpha   90.00
_cell.angle_beta   90.00
_cell.angle_gamma   90.00
#
_symmetry.space_group_name_H-M   'P 1'
#
loop_
_entity.id
_entity.type
_entity.pdbx_description
1 polymer ?
#
loop_
_entity_poly.entity_id
_entity_poly.type
_entity_poly.pdbx_seq_one_letter_code
_entity_poly.pdbx_strand_id
1 'polypeptide(L)'
;MSDLESIEDRLTAWSQEYADLPLYSSITANAARDDEVAGLLLSAQPGQARPVLLLAALHDLVLDHPGLPVAQWYPSVVGPDAVATGDPWPEVRDAAMAHADRLREVIATRSTQTNEVNRCVYLAALLQRACTDVPDLPVGLVEIGASAGLLLGIDRYRTTIETPGDSHGERAAYGPADSNVQCLGEDRSARPAGGLRLPAIASARGIDLHPVDLSDESAVRWLAACLWPEVPGRYERFTAAVDLLRADPPAVDRGDMIDDLPATLARAGGDHLVLFSSWALTYVERSRRPLVARHLAAAARDGRPVSWITAEPPRCMPEVELPPHLRDAQGGTVLGARRWRDGAELEPAYWGTAHPHGHWFDFA
;
A
#
# COMPACT_ATOMS: atom_id res chain seq x y z
N MET A 1 5.35 -26.96 4.42
CA MET A 1 6.27 -26.51 3.34
C MET A 1 5.49 -26.58 2.05
N SER A 2 5.66 -25.61 1.15
CA SER A 2 5.05 -25.72 -0.19
C SER A 2 5.81 -26.78 -0.98
N ASP A 3 5.09 -27.69 -1.60
CA ASP A 3 5.62 -28.55 -2.66
C ASP A 3 5.47 -27.86 -4.03
N LEU A 4 6.08 -28.46 -5.05
CA LEU A 4 6.09 -27.92 -6.40
C LEU A 4 4.68 -27.86 -7.01
N GLU A 5 3.89 -28.93 -6.87
CA GLU A 5 2.50 -29.01 -7.36
C GLU A 5 1.64 -27.87 -6.79
N SER A 6 1.73 -27.60 -5.48
CA SER A 6 1.03 -26.47 -4.86
C SER A 6 1.52 -25.10 -5.36
N ILE A 7 2.79 -24.97 -5.76
CA ILE A 7 3.30 -23.73 -6.38
C ILE A 7 2.70 -23.54 -7.77
N GLU A 8 2.69 -24.59 -8.59
CA GLU A 8 2.14 -24.60 -9.96
C GLU A 8 0.64 -24.27 -9.97
N ASP A 9 -0.12 -24.86 -9.05
CA ASP A 9 -1.55 -24.56 -8.86
C ASP A 9 -1.77 -23.08 -8.54
N ARG A 10 -0.93 -22.50 -7.67
CA ARG A 10 -1.02 -21.07 -7.31
C ARG A 10 -0.64 -20.16 -8.46
N LEU A 11 0.36 -20.52 -9.26
CA LEU A 11 0.74 -19.78 -10.47
C LEU A 11 -0.41 -19.81 -11.50
N THR A 12 -1.03 -20.97 -11.70
CA THR A 12 -2.20 -21.15 -12.58
C THR A 12 -3.40 -20.34 -12.11
N ALA A 13 -3.73 -20.40 -10.82
CA ALA A 13 -4.84 -19.62 -10.26
C ALA A 13 -4.59 -18.11 -10.42
N TRP A 14 -3.36 -17.66 -10.16
CA TRP A 14 -3.00 -16.25 -10.31
C TRP A 14 -3.11 -15.77 -11.75
N SER A 15 -2.66 -16.57 -12.73
CA SER A 15 -2.75 -16.19 -14.16
C SER A 15 -4.20 -16.01 -14.62
N GLN A 16 -5.14 -16.75 -14.02
CA GLN A 16 -6.57 -16.66 -14.32
C GLN A 16 -7.23 -15.48 -13.61
N GLU A 17 -6.87 -15.25 -12.34
CA GLU A 17 -7.41 -14.15 -11.53
C GLU A 17 -7.00 -12.77 -12.07
N TYR A 18 -5.76 -12.64 -12.54
CA TYR A 18 -5.17 -11.38 -13.03
C TYR A 18 -4.92 -11.41 -14.55
N ALA A 19 -5.85 -11.98 -15.32
CA ALA A 19 -5.74 -12.08 -16.78
C ALA A 19 -5.74 -10.71 -17.50
N ASP A 20 -6.13 -9.64 -16.80
CA ASP A 20 -6.05 -8.24 -17.25
C ASP A 20 -4.63 -7.65 -17.17
N LEU A 21 -3.68 -8.38 -16.54
CA LEU A 21 -2.26 -8.08 -16.52
C LEU A 21 -1.53 -8.95 -17.56
N PRO A 22 -1.47 -8.56 -18.85
CA PRO A 22 -0.93 -9.39 -19.92
C PRO A 22 0.50 -9.91 -19.68
N LEU A 23 1.41 -9.10 -19.10
CA LEU A 23 2.78 -9.54 -18.87
C LEU A 23 2.81 -10.58 -17.76
N TYR A 24 2.33 -10.22 -16.58
CA TYR A 24 2.42 -11.10 -15.42
C TYR A 24 1.56 -12.37 -15.58
N SER A 25 0.37 -12.29 -16.20
CA SER A 25 -0.46 -13.47 -16.45
C SER A 25 0.20 -14.43 -17.43
N SER A 26 0.91 -13.94 -18.45
CA SER A 26 1.70 -14.78 -19.35
C SER A 26 2.86 -15.46 -18.62
N ILE A 27 3.60 -14.71 -17.79
CA ILE A 27 4.71 -15.25 -16.99
C ILE A 27 4.23 -16.37 -16.06
N THR A 28 3.16 -16.14 -15.30
CA THR A 28 2.69 -17.15 -14.34
C THR A 28 2.03 -18.35 -15.02
N ALA A 29 1.29 -18.16 -16.12
CA ALA A 29 0.69 -19.27 -16.87
C ALA A 29 1.74 -20.21 -17.46
N ASN A 30 2.87 -19.68 -17.92
CA ASN A 30 3.97 -20.49 -18.44
C ASN A 30 4.85 -21.07 -17.31
N ALA A 31 5.15 -20.28 -16.27
CA ALA A 31 5.91 -20.77 -15.11
C ALA A 31 5.18 -21.93 -14.40
N ALA A 32 3.85 -21.95 -14.38
CA ALA A 32 3.07 -23.05 -13.83
C ALA A 32 3.26 -24.40 -14.55
N ARG A 33 3.88 -24.40 -15.74
CA ARG A 33 4.14 -25.58 -16.56
C ARG A 33 5.64 -25.84 -16.75
N ASP A 34 6.47 -25.15 -15.98
CA ASP A 34 7.93 -25.23 -16.04
C ASP A 34 8.49 -25.46 -14.63
N ASP A 35 8.78 -26.72 -14.32
CA ASP A 35 9.29 -27.17 -13.02
C ASP A 35 10.54 -26.40 -12.58
N GLU A 36 11.40 -25.97 -13.51
CA GLU A 36 12.63 -25.26 -13.18
C GLU A 36 12.34 -23.84 -12.67
N VAL A 37 11.44 -23.13 -13.36
CA VAL A 37 11.05 -21.76 -12.97
C VAL A 37 10.13 -21.78 -11.75
N ALA A 38 9.12 -22.64 -11.72
CA ALA A 38 8.27 -22.82 -10.53
C ALA A 38 9.10 -23.25 -9.32
N GLY A 39 10.10 -24.12 -9.53
CA GLY A 39 11.02 -24.59 -8.51
C GLY A 39 11.85 -23.49 -7.82
N LEU A 40 12.02 -22.31 -8.43
CA LEU A 40 12.67 -21.17 -7.77
C LEU A 40 11.95 -20.78 -6.47
N LEU A 41 10.62 -20.86 -6.44
CA LEU A 41 9.78 -20.53 -5.28
C LEU A 41 9.91 -21.53 -4.12
N LEU A 42 10.53 -22.70 -4.32
CA LEU A 42 10.85 -23.62 -3.22
C LEU A 42 11.87 -23.03 -2.24
N SER A 43 12.61 -22.01 -2.66
CA SER A 43 13.57 -21.29 -1.79
C SER A 43 12.88 -20.31 -0.83
N ALA A 44 11.59 -20.02 -1.04
CA ALA A 44 10.89 -18.97 -0.29
C ALA A 44 10.70 -19.34 1.19
N GLN A 45 10.67 -18.31 2.03
CA GLN A 45 10.32 -18.47 3.44
C GLN A 45 8.93 -19.11 3.61
N PRO A 46 8.65 -19.82 4.72
CA PRO A 46 7.34 -20.42 4.97
C PRO A 46 6.19 -19.43 4.77
N GLY A 47 5.24 -19.78 3.90
CA GLY A 47 4.08 -18.95 3.55
C GLY A 47 4.33 -17.88 2.47
N GLN A 48 5.59 -17.67 2.07
CA GLN A 48 5.98 -16.64 1.08
C GLN A 48 6.13 -17.18 -0.35
N ALA A 49 6.07 -18.50 -0.58
CA ALA A 49 6.10 -19.10 -1.91
C ALA A 49 4.85 -18.71 -2.72
N ARG A 50 4.79 -17.48 -3.24
CA ARG A 50 3.63 -16.87 -3.89
C ARG A 50 4.03 -16.37 -5.29
N PRO A 51 3.12 -16.39 -6.28
CA PRO A 51 3.39 -15.86 -7.62
C PRO A 51 3.98 -14.44 -7.61
N VAL A 52 3.43 -13.54 -6.79
CA VAL A 52 3.91 -12.16 -6.64
C VAL A 52 5.36 -12.05 -6.19
N LEU A 53 5.91 -13.03 -5.47
CA LEU A 53 7.32 -13.02 -5.06
C LEU A 53 8.25 -13.36 -6.22
N LEU A 54 7.86 -14.34 -7.06
CA LEU A 54 8.60 -14.66 -8.29
C LEU A 54 8.57 -13.47 -9.26
N LEU A 55 7.40 -12.87 -9.45
CA LEU A 55 7.22 -11.71 -10.33
C LEU A 55 8.05 -10.51 -9.85
N ALA A 56 8.08 -10.22 -8.54
CA ALA A 56 8.93 -9.18 -7.97
C ALA A 56 10.43 -9.50 -8.10
N ALA A 57 10.84 -10.76 -7.94
CA ALA A 57 12.25 -11.17 -8.11
C ALA A 57 12.73 -11.00 -9.55
N LEU A 58 11.89 -11.36 -10.53
CA LEU A 58 12.15 -11.10 -11.94
C LEU A 58 12.21 -9.60 -12.22
N HIS A 59 11.26 -8.83 -11.69
CA HIS A 59 11.25 -7.38 -11.87
C HIS A 59 12.49 -6.70 -11.25
N ASP A 60 12.96 -7.11 -10.07
CA ASP A 60 14.22 -6.62 -9.48
C ASP A 60 15.42 -6.92 -10.37
N LEU A 61 15.50 -8.14 -10.92
CA LEU A 61 16.56 -8.52 -11.86
C LEU A 61 16.58 -7.57 -13.07
N VAL A 62 15.41 -7.29 -13.66
CA VAL A 62 15.32 -6.41 -14.83
C VAL A 62 15.64 -4.95 -14.48
N LEU A 63 15.18 -4.45 -13.32
CA LEU A 63 15.49 -3.10 -12.85
C LEU A 63 16.99 -2.91 -12.57
N ASP A 64 17.66 -3.95 -12.08
CA ASP A 64 19.11 -3.92 -11.82
C ASP A 64 19.94 -4.15 -13.09
N HIS A 65 19.39 -4.83 -14.10
CA HIS A 65 20.03 -5.14 -15.38
C HIS A 65 19.16 -4.73 -16.57
N PRO A 66 18.94 -3.42 -16.79
CA PRO A 66 18.03 -2.92 -17.83
C PRO A 66 18.49 -3.23 -19.27
N GLY A 67 19.73 -3.72 -19.44
CA GLY A 67 20.26 -4.16 -20.74
C GLY A 67 19.92 -5.60 -21.13
N LEU A 68 19.27 -6.38 -20.26
CA LEU A 68 18.84 -7.74 -20.61
C LEU A 68 17.73 -7.71 -21.65
N PRO A 69 17.66 -8.68 -22.59
CA PRO A 69 16.58 -8.75 -23.58
C PRO A 69 15.18 -8.77 -22.98
N VAL A 70 15.02 -9.38 -21.80
CA VAL A 70 13.74 -9.43 -21.07
C VAL A 70 13.21 -8.04 -20.68
N ALA A 71 14.07 -7.00 -20.61
CA ALA A 71 13.67 -5.66 -20.21
C ALA A 71 12.67 -5.00 -21.15
N GLN A 72 12.65 -5.38 -22.43
CA GLN A 72 11.70 -4.87 -23.43
C GLN A 72 10.23 -5.13 -23.07
N TRP A 73 9.97 -6.08 -22.18
CA TRP A 73 8.63 -6.44 -21.73
C TRP A 73 8.15 -5.62 -20.52
N TYR A 74 9.06 -4.88 -19.86
CA TYR A 74 8.77 -4.17 -18.61
C TYR A 74 8.58 -2.67 -18.86
N PRO A 75 7.35 -2.13 -18.84
CA PRO A 75 7.10 -0.69 -19.02
C PRO A 75 7.80 0.19 -17.97
N SER A 76 8.11 -0.33 -16.79
CA SER A 76 8.92 0.34 -15.76
C SER A 76 10.37 0.62 -16.20
N VAL A 77 10.86 -0.04 -17.26
CA VAL A 77 12.24 0.07 -17.74
C VAL A 77 12.30 0.77 -19.09
N VAL A 78 11.45 0.36 -20.05
CA VAL A 78 11.46 0.92 -21.41
C VAL A 78 10.44 2.05 -21.61
N GLY A 79 9.53 2.26 -20.65
CA GLY A 79 8.39 3.16 -20.78
C GLY A 79 7.19 2.46 -21.44
N PRO A 80 5.95 2.92 -21.14
CA PRO A 80 4.72 2.26 -21.61
C PRO A 80 4.58 2.22 -23.13
N ASP A 81 5.11 3.21 -23.85
CA ASP A 81 5.01 3.31 -25.31
C ASP A 81 6.03 2.45 -26.07
N ALA A 82 7.01 1.88 -25.38
CA ALA A 82 8.11 1.12 -25.99
C ALA A 82 8.11 -0.37 -25.62
N VAL A 83 7.06 -0.84 -24.93
CA VAL A 83 6.92 -2.25 -24.56
C VAL A 83 6.78 -3.11 -25.83
N ALA A 84 7.54 -4.20 -25.90
CA ALA A 84 7.47 -5.14 -27.01
C ALA A 84 6.11 -5.84 -27.11
N THR A 85 5.81 -6.38 -28.29
CA THR A 85 4.59 -7.17 -28.53
C THR A 85 4.96 -8.62 -28.84
N GLY A 86 4.15 -9.56 -28.37
CA GLY A 86 4.38 -10.99 -28.58
C GLY A 86 4.38 -11.79 -27.29
N ASP A 87 5.02 -12.95 -27.32
CA ASP A 87 5.16 -13.83 -26.16
C ASP A 87 6.43 -13.46 -25.36
N PRO A 88 6.31 -12.98 -24.11
CA PRO A 88 7.46 -12.64 -23.28
C PRO A 88 8.19 -13.86 -22.71
N TRP A 89 7.57 -15.05 -22.78
CA TRP A 89 8.06 -16.21 -22.03
C TRP A 89 9.48 -16.66 -22.41
N PRO A 90 9.90 -16.72 -23.69
CA PRO A 90 11.25 -17.14 -24.03
C PRO A 90 12.34 -16.29 -23.35
N GLU A 91 12.27 -14.96 -23.44
CA GLU A 91 13.27 -14.10 -22.79
C GLU A 91 13.14 -14.11 -21.26
N VAL A 92 11.92 -14.22 -20.73
CA VAL A 92 11.72 -14.34 -19.27
C VAL A 92 12.34 -15.61 -18.73
N ARG A 93 12.09 -16.76 -19.37
CA ARG A 93 12.64 -18.06 -18.97
C ARG A 93 14.15 -18.06 -19.08
N ASP A 94 14.70 -17.57 -20.19
CA ASP A 94 16.15 -17.49 -20.40
C ASP A 94 16.82 -16.63 -19.33
N ALA A 95 16.26 -15.46 -19.02
CA ALA A 95 16.76 -14.59 -17.94
C ALA A 95 16.61 -15.27 -16.57
N ALA A 96 15.48 -15.91 -16.28
CA ALA A 96 15.25 -16.60 -15.01
C ALA A 96 16.29 -17.71 -14.78
N MET A 97 16.57 -18.52 -15.81
CA MET A 97 17.49 -19.64 -15.70
C MET A 97 18.96 -19.20 -15.73
N ALA A 98 19.30 -18.18 -16.53
CA ALA A 98 20.65 -17.59 -16.52
C ALA A 98 21.01 -16.93 -15.16
N HIS A 99 20.00 -16.51 -14.39
CA HIS A 99 20.16 -15.83 -13.10
C HIS A 99 19.52 -16.61 -11.94
N ALA A 100 19.37 -17.94 -12.06
CA ALA A 100 18.63 -18.75 -11.11
C ALA A 100 19.14 -18.65 -9.66
N ASP A 101 20.46 -18.65 -9.44
CA ASP A 101 21.03 -18.59 -8.09
C ASP A 101 20.73 -17.26 -7.39
N ARG A 102 20.81 -16.14 -8.14
CA ARG A 102 20.40 -14.82 -7.64
C ARG A 102 18.92 -14.80 -7.31
N LEU A 103 18.07 -15.34 -8.20
CA LEU A 103 16.63 -15.37 -7.95
C LEU A 103 16.29 -16.20 -6.72
N ARG A 104 16.93 -17.35 -6.52
CA ARG A 104 16.77 -18.16 -5.30
C ARG A 104 17.18 -17.39 -4.04
N GLU A 105 18.30 -16.66 -4.09
CA GLU A 105 18.74 -15.81 -2.96
C GLU A 105 17.72 -14.72 -2.63
N VAL A 106 17.24 -13.99 -3.64
CA VAL A 106 16.22 -12.95 -3.47
C VAL A 106 14.93 -13.54 -2.90
N ILE A 107 14.43 -14.64 -3.50
CA ILE A 107 13.22 -15.33 -3.05
C ILE A 107 13.37 -15.87 -1.62
N ALA A 108 14.56 -16.33 -1.23
CA ALA A 108 14.81 -16.85 0.11
C ALA A 108 14.89 -15.77 1.18
N THR A 109 15.22 -14.53 0.82
CA THR A 109 15.51 -13.46 1.80
C THR A 109 14.50 -12.33 1.82
N ARG A 110 13.70 -12.17 0.76
CA ARG A 110 12.74 -11.08 0.63
C ARG A 110 11.29 -11.55 0.80
N SER A 111 10.45 -10.61 1.20
CA SER A 111 8.99 -10.69 1.12
C SER A 111 8.45 -9.54 0.28
N THR A 112 7.33 -9.75 -0.39
CA THR A 112 6.66 -8.68 -1.14
C THR A 112 6.06 -7.66 -0.19
N GLN A 113 6.24 -6.38 -0.49
CA GLN A 113 5.71 -5.26 0.27
C GLN A 113 5.22 -4.18 -0.69
N THR A 114 4.04 -3.63 -0.45
CA THR A 114 3.44 -2.63 -1.33
C THR A 114 3.22 -1.33 -0.58
N ASN A 115 4.12 -0.36 -0.79
CA ASN A 115 3.97 1.01 -0.25
C ASN A 115 3.24 1.89 -1.28
N GLU A 116 1.94 1.63 -1.48
CA GLU A 116 1.14 2.24 -2.55
C GLU A 116 0.82 3.72 -2.29
N VAL A 117 1.57 4.63 -2.92
CA VAL A 117 1.42 6.09 -2.78
C VAL A 117 0.01 6.57 -3.12
N ASN A 118 -0.66 5.94 -4.10
CA ASN A 118 -1.99 6.41 -4.53
C ASN A 118 -3.08 6.17 -3.47
N ARG A 119 -2.81 5.43 -2.38
CA ARG A 119 -3.70 5.36 -1.21
C ARG A 119 -3.88 6.72 -0.52
N CYS A 120 -3.03 7.71 -0.79
CA CYS A 120 -3.24 9.10 -0.38
C CYS A 120 -4.62 9.65 -0.80
N VAL A 121 -5.21 9.15 -1.91
CA VAL A 121 -6.56 9.51 -2.38
C VAL A 121 -7.60 9.35 -1.29
N TYR A 122 -7.78 8.13 -0.77
CA TYR A 122 -8.75 7.90 0.29
C TYR A 122 -8.22 8.34 1.65
N LEU A 123 -6.90 8.34 1.89
CA LEU A 123 -6.33 8.80 3.16
C LEU A 123 -6.69 10.26 3.44
N ALA A 124 -6.64 11.17 2.46
CA ALA A 124 -7.06 12.55 2.72
C ALA A 124 -8.55 12.68 3.01
N ALA A 125 -9.39 11.89 2.32
CA ALA A 125 -10.83 11.87 2.58
C ALA A 125 -11.11 11.36 4.01
N LEU A 126 -10.39 10.32 4.45
CA LEU A 126 -10.44 9.82 5.83
C LEU A 126 -9.96 10.87 6.83
N LEU A 127 -8.86 11.56 6.55
CA LEU A 127 -8.31 12.61 7.43
C LEU A 127 -9.29 13.77 7.60
N GLN A 128 -9.86 14.27 6.50
CA GLN A 128 -10.85 15.34 6.55
C GLN A 128 -12.09 14.92 7.37
N ARG A 129 -12.60 13.70 7.15
CA ARG A 129 -13.74 13.16 7.91
C ARG A 129 -13.41 12.94 9.39
N ALA A 130 -12.19 12.51 9.71
CA ALA A 130 -11.74 12.28 11.08
C ALA A 130 -11.56 13.55 11.90
N CYS A 131 -11.36 14.69 11.24
CA CYS A 131 -11.12 16.00 11.85
C CYS A 131 -12.34 16.93 11.79
N THR A 132 -13.48 16.50 11.22
CA THR A 132 -14.65 17.37 11.01
C THR A 132 -15.17 18.03 12.28
N ASP A 133 -15.08 17.35 13.42
CA ASP A 133 -15.51 17.84 14.74
C ASP A 133 -14.44 18.64 15.50
N VAL A 134 -13.18 18.62 15.03
CA VAL A 134 -12.03 19.34 15.58
C VAL A 134 -11.15 19.96 14.48
N PRO A 135 -11.74 20.72 13.52
CA PRO A 135 -11.10 21.04 12.24
C PRO A 135 -9.87 21.96 12.35
N ASP A 136 -9.76 22.70 13.46
CA ASP A 136 -8.69 23.67 13.70
C ASP A 136 -7.47 23.06 14.40
N LEU A 137 -7.54 21.80 14.84
CA LEU A 137 -6.44 21.16 15.56
C LEU A 137 -5.41 20.59 14.57
N PRO A 138 -4.12 20.99 14.67
CA PRO A 138 -3.09 20.39 13.85
C PRO A 138 -2.90 18.91 14.19
N VAL A 139 -2.74 18.11 13.15
CA VAL A 139 -2.66 16.65 13.22
C VAL A 139 -1.23 16.18 13.45
N GLY A 140 -1.06 15.32 14.45
CA GLY A 140 0.05 14.38 14.52
C GLY A 140 -0.31 13.09 13.83
N LEU A 141 0.21 12.88 12.62
CA LEU A 141 -0.07 11.70 11.82
C LEU A 141 0.88 10.55 12.21
N VAL A 142 0.29 9.40 12.54
CA VAL A 142 1.02 8.15 12.81
C VAL A 142 0.57 7.07 11.82
N GLU A 143 1.52 6.40 11.17
CA GLU A 143 1.24 5.23 10.33
C GLU A 143 1.82 3.96 10.97
N ILE A 144 1.03 2.87 11.03
CA ILE A 144 1.51 1.53 11.40
C ILE A 144 1.73 0.68 10.15
N GLY A 145 2.84 -0.06 10.10
CA GLY A 145 3.25 -0.79 8.89
C GLY A 145 3.71 0.15 7.78
N ALA A 146 4.46 1.20 8.16
CA ALA A 146 4.73 2.35 7.30
C ALA A 146 5.70 2.07 6.15
N SER A 147 6.39 0.91 6.12
CA SER A 147 7.36 0.58 5.08
C SER A 147 8.46 1.66 4.94
N ALA A 148 8.45 2.45 3.87
CA ALA A 148 9.39 3.55 3.59
C ALA A 148 8.80 4.91 4.00
N GLY A 149 7.63 4.92 4.65
CA GLY A 149 6.91 6.12 5.06
C GLY A 149 6.28 6.90 3.92
N LEU A 150 6.11 6.33 2.72
CA LEU A 150 5.65 7.13 1.57
C LEU A 150 4.25 7.74 1.75
N LEU A 151 3.37 7.15 2.57
CA LEU A 151 2.04 7.72 2.84
C LEU A 151 2.05 8.86 3.86
N LEU A 152 3.14 9.00 4.64
CA LEU A 152 3.34 10.11 5.58
C LEU A 152 3.66 11.43 4.85
N GLY A 153 4.03 11.39 3.57
CA GLY A 153 4.25 12.57 2.72
C GLY A 153 2.97 13.18 2.12
N ILE A 154 1.78 12.79 2.61
CA ILE A 154 0.49 13.14 2.01
C ILE A 154 0.26 14.64 1.79
N ASP A 155 0.77 15.49 2.66
CA ASP A 155 0.66 16.96 2.58
C ASP A 155 1.66 17.59 1.59
N ARG A 156 2.61 16.80 1.10
CA ARG A 156 3.61 17.20 0.09
C ARG A 156 3.24 16.76 -1.32
N TYR A 157 2.19 15.94 -1.46
CA TYR A 157 1.75 15.41 -2.75
C TYR A 157 0.59 16.22 -3.32
N ARG A 158 0.44 16.17 -4.65
CA ARG A 158 -0.75 16.69 -5.32
C ARG A 158 -1.75 15.55 -5.47
N THR A 159 -2.84 15.57 -4.72
CA THR A 159 -3.91 14.61 -4.93
C THR A 159 -5.12 15.27 -5.56
N THR A 160 -5.65 14.62 -6.58
CA THR A 160 -6.85 15.02 -7.30
C THR A 160 -7.91 13.94 -7.13
N ILE A 161 -9.11 14.35 -6.77
CA ILE A 161 -10.28 13.49 -6.60
C ILE A 161 -11.34 13.96 -7.57
N GLU A 162 -11.76 13.04 -8.44
CA GLU A 162 -12.79 13.27 -9.45
C GLU A 162 -14.13 12.72 -8.98
N THR A 163 -15.23 13.41 -9.28
CA THR A 163 -16.58 12.90 -9.02
C THR A 163 -17.22 12.47 -10.34
N PRO A 164 -17.45 11.17 -10.58
CA PRO A 164 -18.07 10.71 -11.81
C PRO A 164 -19.46 11.32 -12.03
N GLY A 165 -19.71 11.83 -13.24
CA GLY A 165 -21.01 12.39 -13.62
C GLY A 165 -21.26 13.83 -13.17
N ASP A 166 -20.31 14.47 -12.47
CA ASP A 166 -20.39 15.91 -12.21
C ASP A 166 -20.05 16.71 -13.47
N SER A 167 -21.09 17.25 -14.10
CA SER A 167 -20.98 18.13 -15.28
C SER A 167 -20.44 19.53 -14.95
N HIS A 168 -20.33 19.90 -13.67
CA HIS A 168 -19.71 21.16 -13.23
C HIS A 168 -18.20 21.06 -13.10
N GLY A 169 -17.62 19.85 -13.19
CA GLY A 169 -16.18 19.62 -13.28
C GLY A 169 -15.41 20.02 -12.02
N GLU A 170 -16.03 20.06 -10.84
CA GLU A 170 -15.32 20.36 -9.60
C GLU A 170 -14.41 19.18 -9.22
N ARG A 171 -13.15 19.29 -9.67
CA ARG A 171 -12.05 18.45 -9.19
C ARG A 171 -11.60 18.96 -7.83
N ALA A 172 -11.80 18.16 -6.79
CA ALA A 172 -11.19 18.45 -5.50
C ALA A 172 -9.69 18.16 -5.63
N ALA A 173 -8.86 19.18 -5.38
CA ALA A 173 -7.42 19.07 -5.44
C ALA A 173 -6.81 19.66 -4.19
N TYR A 174 -5.85 18.96 -3.59
CA TYR A 174 -5.14 19.43 -2.41
C TYR A 174 -3.65 19.10 -2.47
N GLY A 175 -2.89 19.77 -1.61
CA GLY A 175 -1.44 19.77 -1.59
C GLY A 175 -0.82 20.69 -2.66
N PRO A 176 0.52 20.70 -2.77
CA PRO A 176 1.25 21.63 -3.63
C PRO A 176 0.90 21.45 -5.10
N ALA A 177 0.59 22.55 -5.79
CA ALA A 177 0.16 22.48 -7.18
C ALA A 177 1.26 21.99 -8.14
N ASP A 178 2.51 22.17 -7.75
CA ASP A 178 3.76 21.86 -8.43
C ASP A 178 4.42 20.55 -7.97
N SER A 179 3.78 19.78 -7.08
CA SER A 179 4.31 18.47 -6.69
C SER A 179 4.39 17.53 -7.89
N ASN A 180 5.55 16.90 -8.11
CA ASN A 180 5.70 15.84 -9.12
C ASN A 180 5.01 14.53 -8.70
N VAL A 181 4.71 14.37 -7.41
CA VAL A 181 3.89 13.25 -6.93
C VAL A 181 2.43 13.60 -7.15
N GLN A 182 1.86 13.04 -8.21
CA GLN A 182 0.45 13.16 -8.52
C GLN A 182 -0.25 11.95 -7.93
N CYS A 183 -1.38 12.10 -7.25
CA CYS A 183 -2.29 11.02 -6.83
C CYS A 183 -3.65 11.30 -7.47
N LEU A 184 -4.31 10.26 -7.96
CA LEU A 184 -5.57 10.40 -8.68
C LEU A 184 -6.51 9.25 -8.34
N GLY A 185 -7.76 9.61 -8.05
CA GLY A 185 -8.83 8.64 -7.94
C GLY A 185 -10.21 9.29 -7.94
N GLU A 186 -11.22 8.45 -7.81
CA GLU A 186 -12.62 8.85 -7.91
C GLU A 186 -13.31 8.81 -6.54
N ASP A 187 -14.13 9.83 -6.26
CA ASP A 187 -15.15 9.77 -5.25
C ASP A 187 -16.45 9.23 -5.87
N ARG A 188 -16.79 7.99 -5.54
CA ARG A 188 -17.99 7.29 -6.02
C ARG A 188 -19.15 7.38 -5.03
N SER A 189 -18.98 8.13 -3.95
CA SER A 189 -20.00 8.28 -2.91
C SER A 189 -21.28 8.87 -3.48
N ALA A 190 -22.43 8.38 -3.02
CA ALA A 190 -23.73 8.92 -3.42
C ALA A 190 -23.88 10.42 -3.11
N ARG A 191 -23.16 10.89 -2.08
CA ARG A 191 -22.95 12.31 -1.78
C ARG A 191 -21.45 12.57 -1.83
N PRO A 192 -20.95 13.24 -2.87
CA PRO A 192 -19.53 13.55 -2.97
C PRO A 192 -19.06 14.28 -1.72
N ALA A 193 -17.84 13.97 -1.29
CA ALA A 193 -17.15 14.66 -0.22
C ALA A 193 -16.81 16.09 -0.69
N GLY A 194 -17.78 16.99 -0.57
CA GLY A 194 -17.59 18.40 -0.87
C GLY A 194 -16.56 19.05 0.07
N GLY A 195 -15.77 19.99 -0.46
CA GLY A 195 -14.88 20.81 0.37
C GLY A 195 -13.77 20.03 1.09
N LEU A 196 -13.27 18.94 0.51
CA LEU A 196 -12.09 18.23 1.00
C LEU A 196 -10.92 19.18 1.20
N ARG A 197 -10.49 19.34 2.45
CA ARG A 197 -9.27 20.06 2.84
C ARG A 197 -8.44 19.11 3.70
N LEU A 198 -7.16 19.00 3.41
CA LEU A 198 -6.24 18.33 4.33
C LEU A 198 -6.11 19.17 5.60
N PRO A 199 -6.25 18.56 6.80
CA PRO A 199 -5.89 19.23 8.04
C PRO A 199 -4.38 19.55 8.03
N ALA A 200 -3.98 20.57 8.79
CA ALA A 200 -2.57 20.90 8.94
C ALA A 200 -1.83 19.72 9.61
N ILE A 201 -0.80 19.18 8.96
CA ILE A 201 0.02 18.11 9.53
C ILE A 201 1.18 18.75 10.30
N ALA A 202 1.15 18.70 11.63
CA ALA A 202 2.23 19.25 12.47
C ALA A 202 3.40 18.27 12.65
N SER A 203 3.15 16.96 12.53
CA SER A 203 4.18 15.95 12.53
C SER A 203 3.69 14.69 11.83
N ALA A 204 4.58 13.98 11.14
CA ALA A 204 4.29 12.69 10.53
C ALA A 204 5.34 11.66 10.99
N ARG A 205 4.90 10.49 11.45
CA ARG A 205 5.77 9.44 11.99
C ARG A 205 5.21 8.05 11.65
N GLY A 206 6.09 7.13 11.29
CA GLY A 206 5.73 5.73 11.04
C GLY A 206 6.28 4.80 12.09
N ILE A 207 5.76 3.57 12.12
CA ILE A 207 6.43 2.42 12.72
C ILE A 207 6.34 1.23 11.76
N ASP A 208 7.46 0.54 11.59
CA ASP A 208 7.55 -0.68 10.78
C ASP A 208 8.58 -1.65 11.38
N LEU A 209 8.38 -2.96 11.17
CA LEU A 209 9.31 -3.99 11.65
C LEU A 209 10.64 -3.92 10.88
N HIS A 210 10.55 -3.63 9.58
CA HIS A 210 11.68 -3.50 8.68
C HIS A 210 11.56 -2.22 7.85
N PRO A 211 11.71 -1.03 8.47
CA PRO A 211 11.62 0.24 7.74
C PRO A 211 12.61 0.25 6.57
N VAL A 212 12.14 0.74 5.43
CA VAL A 212 12.96 0.89 4.22
C VAL A 212 13.62 2.26 4.23
N ASP A 213 14.94 2.28 4.17
CA ASP A 213 15.73 3.50 4.04
C ASP A 213 15.69 3.98 2.58
N LEU A 214 15.19 5.21 2.35
CA LEU A 214 15.09 5.78 1.01
C LEU A 214 16.46 6.10 0.37
N SER A 215 17.55 6.06 1.15
CA SER A 215 18.93 6.18 0.66
C SER A 215 19.56 4.83 0.25
N ASP A 216 18.95 3.70 0.62
CA ASP A 216 19.37 2.37 0.17
C ASP A 216 18.74 2.05 -1.20
N GLU A 217 19.52 2.24 -2.26
CA GLU A 217 19.07 2.00 -3.63
C GLU A 217 18.64 0.55 -3.88
N SER A 218 19.22 -0.44 -3.19
CA SER A 218 18.80 -1.84 -3.33
C SER A 218 17.44 -2.08 -2.65
N ALA A 219 17.21 -1.48 -1.49
CA ALA A 219 15.93 -1.58 -0.79
C ALA A 219 14.82 -0.84 -1.56
N VAL A 220 15.11 0.36 -2.08
CA VAL A 220 14.20 1.14 -2.93
C VAL A 220 13.87 0.37 -4.21
N ARG A 221 14.86 -0.21 -4.89
CA ARG A 221 14.61 -1.02 -6.10
C ARG A 221 13.76 -2.25 -5.81
N TRP A 222 13.98 -2.94 -4.69
CA TRP A 222 13.10 -4.06 -4.28
C TRP A 222 11.66 -3.61 -4.06
N LEU A 223 11.46 -2.46 -3.42
CA LEU A 223 10.13 -1.89 -3.20
C LEU A 223 9.46 -1.51 -4.53
N ALA A 224 10.23 -0.96 -5.47
CA ALA A 224 9.76 -0.68 -6.83
C ALA A 224 9.41 -1.97 -7.60
N ALA A 225 10.21 -3.03 -7.44
CA ALA A 225 10.00 -4.33 -8.06
C ALA A 225 8.72 -5.02 -7.57
N CYS A 226 8.30 -4.74 -6.33
CA CYS A 226 7.03 -5.20 -5.78
C CYS A 226 5.80 -4.50 -6.40
N LEU A 227 6.00 -3.44 -7.18
CA LEU A 227 4.94 -2.82 -7.97
C LEU A 227 4.76 -3.59 -9.28
N TRP A 228 3.50 -3.66 -9.72
CA TRP A 228 3.15 -4.34 -10.97
C TRP A 228 3.44 -3.38 -12.12
N PRO A 229 4.40 -3.69 -13.00
CA PRO A 229 4.95 -2.73 -13.96
C PRO A 229 3.90 -2.27 -14.97
N GLU A 230 2.99 -3.16 -15.34
CA GLU A 230 1.93 -2.89 -16.32
C GLU A 230 0.73 -2.10 -15.77
N VAL A 231 0.70 -1.78 -14.48
CA VAL A 231 -0.32 -0.89 -13.90
C VAL A 231 0.09 0.57 -14.17
N PRO A 232 -0.65 1.32 -15.02
CA PRO A 232 -0.20 2.64 -15.50
C PRO A 232 0.02 3.66 -14.39
N GLY A 233 1.11 4.43 -14.48
CA GLY A 233 1.41 5.54 -13.58
C GLY A 233 1.84 5.14 -12.17
N ARG A 234 1.85 3.83 -11.86
CA ARG A 234 2.16 3.34 -10.51
C ARG A 234 3.65 3.45 -10.19
N TYR A 235 4.50 3.05 -11.14
CA TYR A 235 5.96 3.09 -11.00
C TYR A 235 6.48 4.54 -11.01
N GLU A 236 5.94 5.38 -11.88
CA GLU A 236 6.30 6.80 -12.00
C GLU A 236 5.94 7.56 -10.72
N ARG A 237 4.76 7.31 -10.16
CA ARG A 237 4.31 7.92 -8.90
C ARG A 237 5.17 7.48 -7.72
N PHE A 238 5.54 6.21 -7.67
CA PHE A 238 6.48 5.69 -6.67
C PHE A 238 7.83 6.39 -6.77
N THR A 239 8.40 6.45 -7.97
CA THR A 239 9.71 7.09 -8.22
C THR A 239 9.68 8.56 -7.82
N ALA A 240 8.64 9.29 -8.22
CA ALA A 240 8.47 10.69 -7.83
C ALA A 240 8.36 10.88 -6.31
N ALA A 241 7.69 9.96 -5.60
CA ALA A 241 7.56 10.01 -4.14
C ALA A 241 8.88 9.72 -3.43
N VAL A 242 9.63 8.72 -3.90
CA VAL A 242 10.98 8.43 -3.41
C VAL A 242 11.88 9.65 -3.61
N ASP A 243 11.92 10.22 -4.83
CA ASP A 243 12.75 11.38 -5.14
C ASP A 243 12.40 12.59 -4.26
N LEU A 244 11.10 12.85 -4.07
CA LEU A 244 10.63 13.97 -3.25
C LEU A 244 10.99 13.79 -1.77
N LEU A 245 10.81 12.59 -1.21
CA LEU A 245 11.01 12.34 0.21
C LEU A 245 12.47 12.04 0.58
N ARG A 246 13.31 11.61 -0.36
CA ARG A 246 14.71 11.24 -0.09
C ARG A 246 15.53 12.36 0.57
N ALA A 247 15.23 13.62 0.26
CA ALA A 247 15.93 14.78 0.84
C ALA A 247 15.56 15.05 2.31
N ASP A 248 14.34 14.72 2.70
CA ASP A 248 13.78 14.95 4.04
C ASP A 248 12.73 13.87 4.34
N PRO A 249 13.17 12.64 4.64
CA PRO A 249 12.28 11.49 4.78
C PRO A 249 11.52 11.56 6.12
N PRO A 250 10.25 11.11 6.15
CA PRO A 250 9.50 11.03 7.39
C PRO A 250 10.16 10.04 8.36
N ALA A 251 10.08 10.31 9.66
CA ALA A 251 10.66 9.43 10.67
C ALA A 251 9.85 8.12 10.76
N VAL A 252 10.47 6.98 10.47
CA VAL A 252 9.87 5.65 10.66
C VAL A 252 10.65 4.90 11.72
N ASP A 253 10.01 4.67 12.86
CA ASP A 253 10.61 3.91 13.95
C ASP A 253 10.67 2.42 13.59
N ARG A 254 11.82 1.78 13.85
CA ARG A 254 11.94 0.32 13.76
C ARG A 254 11.32 -0.31 15.00
N GLY A 255 10.29 -1.12 14.84
CA GLY A 255 9.64 -1.82 15.96
C GLY A 255 8.39 -2.61 15.55
N ASP A 256 7.88 -3.42 16.48
CA ASP A 256 6.58 -4.08 16.31
C ASP A 256 5.47 -3.03 16.39
N MET A 257 4.63 -2.98 15.34
CA MET A 257 3.57 -1.98 15.21
C MET A 257 2.46 -2.07 16.27
N ILE A 258 2.49 -3.07 17.15
CA ILE A 258 1.61 -3.20 18.32
C ILE A 258 2.38 -2.91 19.60
N ASP A 259 3.45 -3.65 19.88
CA ASP A 259 4.13 -3.62 21.18
C ASP A 259 4.91 -2.32 21.40
N ASP A 260 5.50 -1.77 20.34
CA ASP A 260 6.29 -0.54 20.39
C ASP A 260 5.46 0.72 20.05
N LEU A 261 4.19 0.54 19.66
CA LEU A 261 3.28 1.62 19.31
C LEU A 261 3.19 2.73 20.37
N PRO A 262 3.09 2.44 21.70
CA PRO A 262 3.01 3.49 22.71
C PRO A 262 4.18 4.49 22.66
N ALA A 263 5.39 4.02 22.38
CA ALA A 263 6.57 4.88 22.29
C ALA A 263 6.51 5.78 21.04
N THR A 264 6.00 5.26 19.92
CA THR A 264 5.78 6.01 18.69
C THR A 264 4.71 7.08 18.88
N LEU A 265 3.58 6.75 19.52
CA LEU A 265 2.50 7.70 19.83
C LEU A 265 2.98 8.85 20.72
N ALA A 266 3.80 8.55 21.74
CA ALA A 266 4.34 9.57 22.65
C ALA A 266 5.27 10.58 21.96
N ARG A 267 5.90 10.19 20.83
CA ARG A 267 6.75 11.07 20.01
C ARG A 267 5.99 11.82 18.92
N ALA A 268 4.72 11.51 18.71
CA ALA A 268 3.89 12.20 17.72
C ALA A 268 3.42 13.55 18.27
N GLY A 269 3.79 14.63 17.57
CA GLY A 269 3.37 16.00 17.86
C GLY A 269 1.93 16.28 17.46
N GLY A 270 1.53 17.55 17.40
CA GLY A 270 0.17 17.98 17.06
C GLY A 270 -0.83 17.90 18.22
N ASP A 271 -1.95 18.57 18.07
CA ASP A 271 -2.99 18.66 19.10
C ASP A 271 -4.07 17.57 18.92
N HIS A 272 -4.21 17.05 17.69
CA HIS A 272 -5.02 15.88 17.38
C HIS A 272 -4.12 14.73 16.92
N LEU A 273 -4.09 13.63 17.67
CA LEU A 273 -3.36 12.43 17.24
C LEU A 273 -4.21 11.63 16.26
N VAL A 274 -3.71 11.39 15.05
CA VAL A 274 -4.38 10.54 14.07
C VAL A 274 -3.49 9.36 13.71
N LEU A 275 -3.92 8.16 14.07
CA LEU A 275 -3.30 6.92 13.59
C LEU A 275 -4.03 6.44 12.33
N PHE A 276 -3.27 6.07 11.31
CA PHE A 276 -3.77 5.43 10.10
C PHE A 276 -3.16 4.04 9.91
N SER A 277 -3.97 3.10 9.42
CA SER A 277 -3.50 1.80 8.95
C SER A 277 -4.12 1.46 7.60
N SER A 278 -3.29 0.98 6.65
CA SER A 278 -3.76 0.46 5.37
C SER A 278 -3.21 -0.92 5.08
N TRP A 279 -4.09 -1.92 5.10
CA TRP A 279 -3.74 -3.34 4.94
C TRP A 279 -2.70 -3.87 5.94
N ALA A 280 -2.25 -3.06 6.90
CA ALA A 280 -1.20 -3.40 7.86
C ALA A 280 -1.70 -4.47 8.85
N LEU A 281 -2.97 -4.41 9.25
CA LEU A 281 -3.53 -5.36 10.21
C LEU A 281 -3.65 -6.78 9.65
N THR A 282 -3.49 -6.98 8.34
CA THR A 282 -3.41 -8.32 7.72
C THR A 282 -2.21 -9.11 8.24
N TYR A 283 -1.13 -8.43 8.62
CA TYR A 283 0.08 -9.02 9.17
C TYR A 283 0.06 -9.15 10.70
N VAL A 284 -0.98 -8.62 11.36
CA VAL A 284 -1.17 -8.71 12.81
C VAL A 284 -2.06 -9.90 13.13
N GLU A 285 -1.62 -10.75 14.07
CA GLU A 285 -2.45 -11.82 14.62
C GLU A 285 -3.78 -11.28 15.15
N ARG A 286 -4.89 -11.95 14.83
CA ARG A 286 -6.24 -11.49 15.19
C ARG A 286 -6.40 -11.15 16.69
N SER A 287 -5.75 -11.92 17.57
CA SER A 287 -5.78 -11.73 19.03
C SER A 287 -5.10 -10.43 19.49
N ARG A 288 -4.15 -9.91 18.72
CA ARG A 288 -3.35 -8.71 19.02
C ARG A 288 -3.98 -7.42 18.50
N ARG A 289 -4.81 -7.46 17.46
CA ARG A 289 -5.41 -6.26 16.85
C ARG A 289 -6.17 -5.36 17.84
N PRO A 290 -6.92 -5.87 18.84
CA PRO A 290 -7.57 -5.01 19.84
C PRO A 290 -6.60 -4.20 20.71
N LEU A 291 -5.31 -4.56 20.76
CA LEU A 291 -4.30 -3.81 21.51
C LEU A 291 -4.06 -2.42 20.92
N VAL A 292 -4.19 -2.22 19.61
CA VAL A 292 -4.08 -0.89 18.98
C VAL A 292 -5.07 0.09 19.60
N ALA A 293 -6.35 -0.30 19.66
CA ALA A 293 -7.39 0.53 20.28
C ALA A 293 -7.11 0.81 21.76
N ARG A 294 -6.55 -0.17 22.50
CA ARG A 294 -6.16 0.04 23.91
C ARG A 294 -5.05 1.06 24.06
N HIS A 295 -4.04 1.05 23.18
CA HIS A 295 -2.97 2.04 23.19
C HIS A 295 -3.47 3.44 22.83
N LEU A 296 -4.38 3.54 21.86
CA LEU A 296 -4.99 4.82 21.48
C LEU A 296 -5.93 5.37 22.55
N ALA A 297 -6.73 4.52 23.20
CA ALA A 297 -7.53 4.91 24.36
C ALA A 297 -6.64 5.38 25.53
N ALA A 298 -5.45 4.79 25.72
CA ALA A 298 -4.49 5.27 26.70
C ALA A 298 -3.91 6.64 26.33
N ALA A 299 -3.60 6.88 25.05
CA ALA A 299 -3.13 8.17 24.55
C ALA A 299 -4.19 9.29 24.64
N ALA A 300 -5.47 8.93 24.64
CA ALA A 300 -6.58 9.88 24.75
C ALA A 300 -6.91 10.30 26.19
N ARG A 301 -6.33 9.66 27.23
CA ARG A 301 -6.75 9.81 28.64
C ARG A 301 -6.67 11.24 29.17
N ASP A 302 -5.71 12.02 28.69
CA ASP A 302 -5.50 13.40 29.12
C ASP A 302 -6.37 14.41 28.34
N GLY A 303 -7.35 13.91 27.55
CA GLY A 303 -8.31 14.72 26.80
C GLY A 303 -7.88 15.09 25.39
N ARG A 304 -6.63 14.80 24.99
CA ARG A 304 -6.15 14.99 23.61
C ARG A 304 -7.05 14.22 22.63
N PRO A 305 -7.63 14.86 21.59
CA PRO A 305 -8.36 14.13 20.57
C PRO A 305 -7.48 13.07 19.90
N VAL A 306 -8.03 11.86 19.77
CA VAL A 306 -7.38 10.75 19.07
C VAL A 306 -8.34 10.20 18.02
N SER A 307 -7.85 9.93 16.82
CA SER A 307 -8.60 9.21 15.78
C SER A 307 -7.75 8.07 15.25
N TRP A 308 -8.34 6.88 15.16
CA TRP A 308 -7.83 5.79 14.34
C TRP A 308 -8.66 5.73 13.07
N ILE A 309 -8.05 5.96 11.91
CA ILE A 309 -8.66 5.73 10.61
C ILE A 309 -8.08 4.48 9.98
N THR A 310 -8.92 3.63 9.39
CA THR A 310 -8.52 2.32 8.86
C THR A 310 -8.95 2.14 7.43
N ALA A 311 -8.06 1.55 6.63
CA ALA A 311 -8.32 1.06 5.28
C ALA A 311 -7.88 -0.42 5.20
N GLU A 312 -8.73 -1.33 5.64
CA GLU A 312 -8.36 -2.74 5.87
C GLU A 312 -9.30 -3.70 5.15
N PRO A 313 -8.89 -4.95 4.86
CA PRO A 313 -9.83 -5.98 4.43
C PRO A 313 -10.92 -6.20 5.48
N PRO A 314 -12.14 -6.63 5.10
CA PRO A 314 -13.25 -6.79 6.03
C PRO A 314 -12.91 -7.61 7.29
N ARG A 315 -12.12 -8.68 7.15
CA ARG A 315 -11.71 -9.57 8.25
C ARG A 315 -10.70 -8.95 9.21
N CYS A 316 -10.17 -7.78 8.89
CA CYS A 316 -9.16 -7.05 9.64
C CYS A 316 -9.70 -5.79 10.32
N MET A 317 -10.96 -5.42 10.06
CA MET A 317 -11.58 -4.23 10.64
C MET A 317 -11.64 -4.31 12.19
N PRO A 318 -11.25 -3.25 12.91
CA PRO A 318 -11.13 -3.27 14.36
C PRO A 318 -12.48 -3.06 15.05
N GLU A 319 -13.26 -4.14 15.19
CA GLU A 319 -14.52 -4.17 15.97
C GLU A 319 -15.57 -3.15 15.48
N VAL A 320 -15.49 -2.76 14.21
CA VAL A 320 -16.52 -1.96 13.53
C VAL A 320 -17.58 -2.90 12.99
N GLU A 321 -18.85 -2.62 13.26
CA GLU A 321 -19.94 -3.40 12.68
C GLU A 321 -20.03 -3.16 11.16
N LEU A 322 -19.87 -4.24 10.39
CA LEU A 322 -19.92 -4.18 8.93
C LEU A 322 -21.30 -4.62 8.40
N PRO A 323 -21.78 -3.98 7.31
CA PRO A 323 -22.91 -4.49 6.54
C PRO A 323 -22.74 -5.99 6.21
N PRO A 324 -23.80 -6.82 6.30
CA PRO A 324 -23.69 -8.27 6.11
C PRO A 324 -22.99 -8.70 4.82
N HIS A 325 -23.25 -8.00 3.70
CA HIS A 325 -22.66 -8.33 2.40
C HIS A 325 -21.14 -8.12 2.33
N LEU A 326 -20.56 -7.30 3.22
CA LEU A 326 -19.11 -7.08 3.30
C LEU A 326 -18.39 -8.09 4.21
N ARG A 327 -19.11 -8.78 5.10
CA ARG A 327 -18.50 -9.69 6.09
C ARG A 327 -17.77 -10.86 5.43
N ASP A 328 -18.31 -11.32 4.30
CA ASP A 328 -17.79 -12.45 3.53
C ASP A 328 -17.14 -12.05 2.20
N ALA A 329 -17.12 -10.76 1.88
CA ALA A 329 -16.49 -10.26 0.66
C ALA A 329 -15.00 -10.65 0.63
N GLN A 330 -14.60 -11.30 -0.47
CA GLN A 330 -13.20 -11.54 -0.79
C GLN A 330 -12.71 -10.39 -1.66
N GLY A 331 -11.56 -9.81 -1.31
CA GLY A 331 -11.05 -8.61 -1.95
C GLY A 331 -11.82 -7.35 -1.53
N GLY A 332 -11.16 -6.19 -1.66
CA GLY A 332 -11.71 -4.88 -1.31
C GLY A 332 -11.18 -4.32 0.01
N THR A 333 -11.24 -2.99 0.11
CA THR A 333 -10.79 -2.24 1.28
C THR A 333 -12.00 -1.63 1.96
N VAL A 334 -12.14 -1.85 3.26
CA VAL A 334 -13.17 -1.25 4.10
C VAL A 334 -12.57 -0.05 4.82
N LEU A 335 -13.29 1.06 4.75
CA LEU A 335 -12.96 2.31 5.39
C LEU A 335 -13.73 2.43 6.70
N GLY A 336 -13.03 2.79 7.77
CA GLY A 336 -13.67 3.00 9.06
C GLY A 336 -12.84 3.83 10.01
N ALA A 337 -13.41 4.09 11.19
CA ALA A 337 -12.73 4.82 12.23
C ALA A 337 -13.17 4.46 13.64
N ARG A 338 -12.25 4.61 14.59
CA ARG A 338 -12.51 4.71 16.04
C ARG A 338 -11.96 6.04 16.52
N ARG A 339 -12.69 6.74 17.38
CA ARG A 339 -12.34 8.12 17.76
C ARG A 339 -12.54 8.30 19.25
N TRP A 340 -11.65 9.07 19.87
CA TRP A 340 -11.74 9.46 21.27
C TRP A 340 -11.76 10.98 21.39
N ARG A 341 -12.66 11.49 22.22
CA ARG A 341 -12.83 12.91 22.55
C ARG A 341 -13.00 13.04 24.06
N ASP A 342 -12.27 13.96 24.67
CA ASP A 342 -12.28 14.17 26.13
C ASP A 342 -12.05 12.85 26.91
N GLY A 343 -11.19 11.97 26.38
CA GLY A 343 -10.89 10.66 26.97
C GLY A 343 -11.96 9.57 26.79
N ALA A 344 -13.12 9.89 26.22
CA ALA A 344 -14.19 8.94 25.94
C ALA A 344 -14.16 8.47 24.49
N GLU A 345 -14.43 7.18 24.28
CA GLU A 345 -14.59 6.62 22.93
C GLU A 345 -15.96 7.00 22.35
N LEU A 346 -15.97 7.45 21.10
CA LEU A 346 -17.17 7.61 20.28
C LEU A 346 -17.50 6.28 19.60
N GLU A 347 -18.76 6.11 19.19
CA GLU A 347 -19.20 4.92 18.45
C GLU A 347 -18.28 4.61 17.25
N PRO A 348 -17.70 3.40 17.18
CA PRO A 348 -16.94 2.95 16.02
C PRO A 348 -17.76 3.05 14.74
N ALA A 349 -17.15 3.59 13.69
CA ALA A 349 -17.87 3.93 12.47
C ALA A 349 -17.33 3.20 11.26
N TYR A 350 -18.23 2.54 10.52
CA TYR A 350 -18.01 2.17 9.12
C TYR A 350 -18.25 3.42 8.27
N TRP A 351 -17.29 3.76 7.40
CA TRP A 351 -17.36 4.96 6.57
C TRP A 351 -17.55 4.65 5.09
N GLY A 352 -17.23 3.44 4.62
CA GLY A 352 -17.36 3.11 3.21
C GLY A 352 -16.40 2.03 2.75
N THR A 353 -16.18 1.96 1.44
CA THR A 353 -15.21 1.07 0.81
C THR A 353 -14.28 1.82 -0.12
N ALA A 354 -13.17 1.20 -0.51
CA ALA A 354 -12.21 1.77 -1.44
C ALA A 354 -11.50 0.71 -2.28
N HIS A 355 -10.93 1.18 -3.38
CA HIS A 355 -9.96 0.41 -4.13
C HIS A 355 -8.69 0.14 -3.29
N PRO A 356 -8.13 -1.08 -3.27
CA PRO A 356 -6.89 -1.40 -2.52
C PRO A 356 -5.69 -0.50 -2.84
N HIS A 357 -5.67 0.05 -4.05
CA HIS A 357 -4.62 0.94 -4.55
C HIS A 357 -5.06 2.41 -4.72
N GLY A 358 -6.21 2.81 -4.16
CA GLY A 358 -6.63 4.22 -4.14
C GLY A 358 -7.20 4.79 -5.44
N HIS A 359 -7.59 3.97 -6.41
CA HIS A 359 -8.25 4.46 -7.63
C HIS A 359 -9.64 5.02 -7.40
N TRP A 360 -10.32 4.61 -6.33
CA TRP A 360 -11.60 5.15 -5.93
C TRP A 360 -11.87 4.91 -4.45
N PHE A 361 -12.78 5.69 -3.88
CA PHE A 361 -13.46 5.40 -2.63
C PHE A 361 -14.96 5.67 -2.78
N ASP A 362 -15.75 5.06 -1.90
CA ASP A 362 -17.20 5.16 -1.86
C ASP A 362 -17.64 5.22 -0.39
N PHE A 363 -18.02 6.40 0.07
CA PHE A 363 -18.54 6.60 1.40
C PHE A 363 -20.01 6.20 1.52
N ALA A 364 -20.30 5.51 2.62
CA ALA A 364 -21.62 5.01 2.98
C ALA A 364 -22.58 6.10 3.46
#